data_AF-A0A932SUQ6-F1
#
_entry.id   AF-A0A932SUQ6-F1
#
_cell.length_a   1.000
_cell.length_b   1.000
_cell.length_c   1.000
_cell.angle_alpha   90.00
_cell.angle_beta   90.00
_cell.angle_gamma   90.00
#
_symmetry.space_group_name_H-M   'P 1'
#
loop_
_entity.id
_entity.type
_entity.pdbx_description
1 polymer ?
#
loop_
_entity_poly.entity_id
_entity_poly.type
_entity_poly.pdbx_seq_one_letter_code
_entity_poly.pdbx_strand_id
1 'polypeptide(L)'
;MILLPTLAVSFAAVCIWLTVRIVNRRERWAKWTAVTVVGLPVLYVASFGPVYWLLFSSGYVPARAAGRIHDLYDPLYAAQARSPTIEHACVWYGNLWLDTLRPFCRPDDGMHQ
;
A
#
# COMPACT_ATOMS: atom_id res chain seq x y z
N MET A 1 -6.77 -42.49 -38.07
CA MET A 1 -7.11 -41.63 -36.92
C MET A 1 -6.00 -41.69 -35.87
N ILE A 2 -4.92 -40.93 -36.06
CA ILE A 2 -3.74 -40.93 -35.17
C ILE A 2 -3.21 -39.51 -34.88
N LEU A 3 -3.69 -38.51 -35.63
CA LEU A 3 -3.30 -37.10 -35.49
C LEU A 3 -3.94 -36.43 -34.26
N LEU A 4 -5.21 -36.74 -33.98
CA LEU A 4 -5.92 -36.23 -32.80
C LEU A 4 -5.24 -36.62 -31.47
N PRO A 5 -4.92 -37.91 -31.21
CA PRO A 5 -4.27 -38.28 -29.96
C PRO A 5 -2.83 -37.75 -29.86
N THR A 6 -2.09 -37.65 -30.97
CA THR A 6 -0.72 -37.09 -30.95
C THR A 6 -0.70 -35.59 -30.70
N LEU A 7 -1.66 -34.83 -31.24
CA LEU A 7 -1.83 -33.40 -30.91
C LEU A 7 -2.24 -33.20 -29.44
N ALA A 8 -3.12 -34.05 -28.91
CA ALA A 8 -3.52 -33.96 -27.50
C ALA A 8 -2.34 -34.24 -26.54
N VAL A 9 -1.55 -35.28 -26.82
CA VAL A 9 -0.38 -35.64 -26.00
C VAL A 9 0.70 -34.58 -26.07
N SER A 10 1.01 -34.06 -27.27
CA SER A 10 2.00 -33.00 -27.45
C SER A 10 1.56 -31.68 -26.80
N PHE A 11 0.28 -31.31 -26.89
CA PHE A 11 -0.28 -30.15 -26.19
C PHE A 11 -0.16 -30.29 -24.67
N ALA A 12 -0.57 -31.44 -24.11
CA ALA A 12 -0.45 -31.72 -22.68
C ALA A 12 1.01 -31.66 -22.20
N ALA A 13 1.94 -32.25 -22.96
CA ALA A 13 3.37 -32.23 -22.66
C ALA A 13 3.93 -30.79 -22.63
N VAL A 14 3.54 -29.95 -23.60
CA VAL A 14 3.95 -28.54 -23.64
C VAL A 14 3.35 -27.74 -22.48
N CYS A 15 2.08 -27.96 -22.13
CA CYS A 15 1.44 -27.30 -20.99
C CYS A 15 2.12 -27.64 -19.65
N ILE A 16 2.44 -28.91 -19.42
CA ILE A 16 3.14 -29.36 -18.21
C ILE A 16 4.55 -28.78 -18.18
N TRP A 17 5.29 -28.86 -19.30
CA TRP A 17 6.65 -28.32 -19.42
C TRP A 17 6.69 -26.80 -19.16
N LEU A 18 5.75 -26.05 -19.75
CA LEU A 18 5.62 -24.61 -19.51
C LEU A 18 5.30 -24.31 -18.06
N THR A 19 4.37 -25.05 -17.44
CA THR A 19 4.01 -24.83 -16.03
C THR A 19 5.22 -25.04 -15.13
N VAL A 20 5.97 -26.13 -15.34
CA VAL A 20 7.20 -26.40 -14.58
C VAL A 20 8.27 -25.33 -14.86
N ARG A 21 8.48 -24.91 -16.11
CA ARG A 21 9.42 -23.81 -16.46
C ARG A 21 9.00 -22.47 -15.85
N ILE A 22 7.71 -22.17 -15.82
CA ILE A 22 7.15 -20.95 -15.24
C ILE A 22 7.34 -20.99 -13.74
N VAL A 23 7.03 -22.10 -13.06
CA VAL A 23 7.20 -22.28 -11.61
C VAL A 23 8.69 -22.24 -11.22
N ASN A 24 9.54 -22.99 -11.93
CA ASN A 24 10.99 -23.05 -11.70
C ASN A 24 11.70 -21.70 -11.97
N ARG A 25 11.16 -20.86 -12.86
CA ARG A 25 11.65 -19.48 -13.09
C ARG A 25 10.94 -18.45 -12.21
N ARG A 26 9.78 -18.80 -11.64
CA ARG A 26 8.98 -17.93 -10.76
C ARG A 26 9.48 -17.89 -9.34
N GLU A 27 10.30 -18.77 -8.81
CA GLU A 27 10.64 -18.66 -7.37
C GLU A 27 11.22 -17.29 -6.97
N ARG A 28 12.02 -16.67 -7.85
CA ARG A 28 12.52 -15.32 -7.62
C ARG A 28 11.44 -14.26 -7.88
N TRP A 29 10.73 -14.34 -9.00
CA TRP A 29 9.68 -13.37 -9.36
C TRP A 29 8.44 -13.45 -8.47
N ALA A 30 8.10 -14.64 -7.97
CA ALA A 30 7.02 -14.94 -7.04
C ALA A 30 7.34 -14.38 -5.66
N LYS A 31 8.58 -14.55 -5.18
CA LYS A 31 9.05 -13.90 -3.95
C LYS A 31 8.98 -12.38 -4.09
N TRP A 32 9.49 -11.82 -5.19
CA TRP A 32 9.39 -10.38 -5.46
C TRP A 32 7.94 -9.91 -5.55
N THR A 33 7.06 -10.62 -6.26
CA THR A 33 5.64 -10.26 -6.32
C THR A 33 4.96 -10.40 -4.97
N ALA A 34 5.29 -11.40 -4.14
CA ALA A 34 4.70 -11.53 -2.81
C ALA A 34 5.14 -10.37 -1.90
N VAL A 35 6.43 -10.01 -1.93
CA VAL A 35 6.95 -8.85 -1.21
C VAL A 35 6.32 -7.55 -1.71
N THR A 36 6.14 -7.37 -3.02
CA THR A 36 5.48 -6.17 -3.55
C THR A 36 3.98 -6.16 -3.24
N VAL A 37 3.28 -7.28 -3.41
CA VAL A 37 1.83 -7.37 -3.17
C VAL A 37 1.47 -7.18 -1.70
N VAL A 38 2.33 -7.60 -0.76
CA VAL A 38 2.09 -7.39 0.67
C VAL A 38 2.75 -6.10 1.17
N GLY A 39 3.99 -5.85 0.76
CA GLY A 39 4.77 -4.71 1.21
C GLY A 39 4.22 -3.38 0.70
N LEU A 40 3.73 -3.31 -0.54
CA LEU A 40 3.24 -2.06 -1.11
C LEU A 40 1.94 -1.58 -0.42
N PRO A 41 0.94 -2.44 -0.13
CA PRO A 41 -0.21 -2.05 0.69
C PRO A 41 0.17 -1.67 2.13
N VAL A 42 1.08 -2.41 2.77
CA VAL A 42 1.52 -2.09 4.14
C VAL A 42 2.22 -0.73 4.16
N LEU A 43 3.09 -0.47 3.19
CA LEU A 43 3.78 0.81 3.06
C LEU A 43 2.81 1.95 2.75
N TYR A 44 1.78 1.69 1.93
CA TYR A 44 0.72 2.64 1.64
C TYR A 44 -0.05 3.04 2.90
N VAL A 45 -0.47 2.08 3.73
CA VAL A 45 -1.14 2.39 5.01
C VAL A 45 -0.18 3.06 5.99
N ALA A 46 1.07 2.60 6.08
CA ALA A 46 2.07 3.21 6.97
C ALA A 46 2.40 4.66 6.59
N SER A 47 2.35 5.00 5.29
CA SER A 47 2.59 6.36 4.79
C SER A 47 1.47 7.36 5.14
N PHE A 48 0.28 6.86 5.51
CA PHE A 48 -0.86 7.71 5.87
C PHE A 48 -0.56 8.63 7.06
N GLY A 49 0.14 8.13 8.09
CA GLY A 49 0.47 8.89 9.30
C GLY A 49 1.32 10.14 9.04
N PRO A 50 2.51 9.99 8.41
CA PRO A 50 3.35 11.11 8.02
C PRO A 50 2.65 12.11 7.10
N VAL A 51 1.83 11.64 6.16
CA VAL A 51 1.07 12.51 5.24
C VAL A 51 0.00 13.30 5.98
N TYR A 52 -0.75 12.65 6.88
CA TYR A 52 -1.75 13.30 7.72
C TYR A 52 -1.11 14.36 8.63
N TRP A 53 0.03 14.02 9.24
CA TRP A 53 0.83 14.98 9.99
C TRP A 53 1.29 16.15 9.12
N LEU A 54 1.79 15.89 7.91
CA LEU A 54 2.22 16.96 6.99
C LEU A 54 1.06 17.89 6.64
N LEU A 55 -0.12 17.34 6.33
CA LEU A 55 -1.32 18.13 6.03
C LEU A 55 -1.77 18.99 7.21
N PHE A 56 -1.61 18.51 8.45
CA PHE A 56 -2.07 19.20 9.65
C PHE A 56 -1.03 20.20 10.21
N SER A 57 0.25 19.81 10.22
CA SER A 57 1.35 20.60 10.79
C SER A 57 1.91 21.63 9.82
N SER A 58 1.89 21.35 8.52
CA SER A 58 2.42 22.28 7.53
C SER A 58 1.28 23.02 6.84
N GLY A 59 1.07 24.28 7.23
CA GLY A 59 0.30 25.27 6.44
C GLY A 59 0.92 25.59 5.07
N TYR A 60 1.85 24.75 4.61
CA TYR A 60 2.69 24.89 3.42
C TYR A 60 2.27 23.94 2.28
N VAL A 61 1.34 23.00 2.50
CA VAL A 61 0.86 22.14 1.41
C VAL A 61 -0.06 22.98 0.51
N PRO A 62 0.31 23.25 -0.75
CA PRO A 62 -0.56 23.99 -1.66
C PRO A 62 -1.85 23.19 -1.87
N ALA A 63 -3.00 23.87 -1.97
CA ALA A 63 -4.32 23.23 -2.09
C ALA A 63 -4.39 22.16 -3.20
N ARG A 64 -3.62 22.34 -4.30
CA ARG A 64 -3.51 21.35 -5.38
C ARG A 64 -2.84 20.04 -4.95
N ALA A 65 -1.84 20.10 -4.08
CA ALA A 65 -1.19 18.91 -3.54
C ALA A 65 -2.10 18.21 -2.53
N ALA A 66 -2.83 18.96 -1.70
CA ALA A 66 -3.82 18.40 -0.79
C ALA A 66 -4.93 17.64 -1.55
N GLY A 67 -5.44 18.19 -2.65
CA GLY A 67 -6.42 17.51 -3.51
C GLY A 67 -5.91 16.18 -4.06
N ARG A 68 -4.67 16.14 -4.58
CA ARG A 68 -4.07 14.89 -5.09
C ARG A 68 -3.84 13.85 -4.00
N ILE A 69 -3.50 14.28 -2.79
CA ILE A 69 -3.36 13.36 -1.65
C ILE A 69 -4.73 12.76 -1.35
N HIS A 70 -5.78 13.57 -1.33
CA HIS A 70 -7.14 13.06 -1.12
C HIS A 70 -7.54 12.04 -2.20
N ASP A 71 -7.29 12.33 -3.48
CA ASP A 71 -7.56 11.39 -4.58
C ASP A 71 -6.77 10.09 -4.45
N LEU A 72 -5.51 10.16 -3.99
CA LEU A 72 -4.64 9.00 -3.80
C LEU A 72 -5.12 8.10 -2.66
N TYR A 73 -5.71 8.68 -1.61
CA TYR A 73 -6.27 7.97 -0.45
C TYR A 73 -7.78 7.70 -0.54
N ASP A 74 -8.43 8.06 -1.65
CA ASP A 74 -9.85 7.79 -1.91
C ASP A 74 -10.28 6.33 -1.63
N PRO A 75 -9.57 5.27 -2.08
CA PRO A 75 -9.95 3.90 -1.74
C PRO A 75 -9.88 3.60 -0.25
N LEU A 76 -8.98 4.26 0.49
CA LEU A 76 -8.89 4.12 1.95
C LEU A 76 -10.07 4.82 2.63
N TYR A 77 -10.46 6.01 2.17
CA TYR A 77 -11.67 6.71 2.66
C TYR A 77 -12.94 5.93 2.34
N ALA A 78 -13.03 5.33 1.15
CA ALA A 78 -14.14 4.46 0.78
C ALA A 78 -14.20 3.20 1.67
N ALA A 79 -13.05 2.62 2.04
CA ALA A 79 -12.99 1.51 2.98
C ALA A 79 -13.39 1.93 4.40
N GLN A 80 -12.96 3.11 4.84
CA GLN A 80 -13.33 3.71 6.11
C GLN A 80 -14.86 3.94 6.21
N ALA A 81 -15.47 4.51 5.17
CA ALA A 81 -16.92 4.75 5.12
C ALA A 81 -17.75 3.45 5.19
N ARG A 82 -17.16 2.30 4.85
CA ARG A 82 -17.82 0.99 4.88
C ARG A 82 -17.67 0.27 6.22
N SER A 83 -16.76 0.70 7.10
CA SER A 83 -16.47 -0.01 8.34
C SER A 83 -16.08 0.93 9.48
N PRO A 84 -16.86 0.97 10.59
CA PRO A 84 -16.53 1.81 11.74
C PRO A 84 -15.23 1.35 12.44
N THR A 85 -14.86 0.07 12.30
CA THR A 85 -13.59 -0.45 12.84
C THR A 85 -12.39 0.14 12.12
N ILE A 86 -12.47 0.28 10.79
CA ILE A 86 -11.40 0.89 9.99
C ILE A 86 -11.28 2.37 10.33
N GLU A 87 -12.41 3.06 10.48
CA GLU A 87 -12.44 4.46 10.95
C GLU A 87 -11.75 4.63 12.30
N HIS A 88 -12.12 3.84 13.31
CA HIS A 88 -11.48 3.89 14.62
C HIS A 88 -9.98 3.60 14.53
N ALA A 89 -9.56 2.64 13.70
CA ALA A 89 -8.15 2.33 13.51
C ALA A 89 -7.39 3.48 12.83
N CYS A 90 -7.96 4.12 11.80
CA CYS A 90 -7.38 5.28 11.13
C CYS A 90 -7.27 6.49 12.05
N VAL A 91 -8.31 6.77 12.84
CA VAL A 91 -8.31 7.87 13.84
C VAL A 91 -7.28 7.60 14.94
N TRP A 92 -7.26 6.38 15.49
CA TRP A 92 -6.27 5.98 16.49
C TRP A 92 -4.84 6.11 15.94
N TYR A 93 -4.60 5.66 14.70
CA TYR A 93 -3.30 5.75 14.06
C TYR A 93 -2.87 7.20 13.78
N GLY A 94 -3.79 8.05 13.31
CA GLY A 94 -3.54 9.48 13.15
C GLY A 94 -3.17 10.16 14.47
N ASN A 95 -3.90 9.84 15.55
CA ASN A 95 -3.61 10.35 16.89
C ASN A 95 -2.26 9.87 17.42
N LEU A 96 -1.89 8.60 17.19
CA LEU A 96 -0.58 8.07 17.55
C LEU A 96 0.56 8.88 16.91
N TRP A 97 0.42 9.23 15.62
CA TRP A 97 1.42 10.04 14.91
C TRP A 97 1.47 11.48 15.41
N LEU A 98 0.31 12.09 15.67
CA LEU A 98 0.25 13.42 16.28
C LEU A 98 0.90 13.44 17.65
N ASP A 99 0.61 12.47 18.52
CA ASP A 99 1.15 12.40 19.88
C ASP A 99 2.65 12.10 19.89
N THR A 100 3.13 11.26 18.97
CA THR A 100 4.56 10.96 18.81
C THR A 100 5.35 12.19 18.34
N LEU A 101 4.74 13.05 17.51
CA LEU A 101 5.41 14.20 16.90
C LEU A 101 5.13 15.54 17.60
N ARG A 102 4.21 15.58 18.58
CA ARG A 102 3.96 16.73 19.46
C ARG A 102 5.22 17.36 20.07
N PRO A 103 6.25 16.61 20.52
CA PRO A 103 7.45 17.20 21.10
C PRO A 103 8.22 18.11 20.14
N PHE A 104 8.13 17.86 18.83
CA PHE A 104 8.82 18.63 17.79
C PHE A 104 8.01 19.84 17.31
N CYS A 105 6.73 19.92 17.66
CA CYS A 105 5.85 21.05 17.32
C CYS A 105 5.69 22.06 18.46
N ARG A 106 6.32 21.84 19.63
CA ARG A 106 6.39 22.88 20.64
C ARG A 106 7.30 23.97 20.05
N PRO A 107 6.77 25.15 19.68
CA PRO A 107 7.65 26.28 19.42
C PRO A 107 8.34 26.49 20.76
N ASP A 108 9.67 26.40 20.79
CA ASP A 108 10.40 26.66 22.02
C ASP A 108 9.88 27.97 22.61
N ASP A 109 9.42 27.84 23.86
CA ASP A 109 9.10 28.88 24.81
C ASP A 109 10.38 29.69 25.12
N GLY A 110 10.97 30.28 24.09
CA GLY A 110 12.20 31.07 24.09
C GLY A 110 11.93 32.58 24.06
N MET A 111 10.78 33.03 24.57
CA MET A 111 10.47 34.45 24.75
C MET A 111 9.82 34.73 26.11
N HIS A 112 10.43 34.24 27.19
CA HIS A 112 10.32 34.91 28.47
C HIS A 112 11.71 35.32 28.96
N GLN A 113 11.94 36.63 28.81
CA GLN A 113 12.97 37.44 29.45
C GLN A 113 12.93 37.32 30.97
#